data_AF-M3WTY8-F1
#
_entry.id   AF-M3WTY8-F1
#
_cell.length_a   1.000
_cell.length_b   1.000
_cell.length_c   1.000
_cell.angle_alpha   90.00
_cell.angle_beta   90.00
_cell.angle_gamma   90.00
#
_symmetry.space_group_name_H-M   'P 1'
#
loop_
_entity.id
_entity.type
_entity.pdbx_description
1 polymer ?
#
loop_
_entity_poly.entity_id
_entity_poly.type
_entity_poly.pdbx_seq_one_letter_code
_entity_poly.pdbx_strand_id
1 'polypeptide(L)'
;MSPARPSPEPVRNSLIDDAKARLKEYDAGTRYSHLSYDKYSVLLPLLVKEGKLHLLFTLRSEKLRRSPGEVCFPGGKCEPTDVDDVATAVREAQEEVGLCPPQVEVVCRLVPYLLERDTLITPVVGFIDHKFQAQPNPDEVKKVFLVPLEYFLHPRVYHQSHVTLSGHDVVVHCFEYRHPEDGVTYQIKGITAKLALFVALIILGKKPTFDVEFNLSDLMSSSEEIFLKRHKRATSKL
;
A
#
# COMPACT_ATOMS: atom_id res chain seq x y z
N MET A 1 18.81 5.39 24.43
CA MET A 1 18.67 5.78 23.01
C MET A 1 18.11 7.19 22.98
N SER A 2 18.83 8.15 22.43
CA SER A 2 18.29 9.50 22.22
C SER A 2 17.18 9.43 21.16
N PRO A 3 16.04 10.12 21.33
CA PRO A 3 15.02 10.17 20.30
C PRO A 3 15.61 10.78 19.02
N ALA A 4 15.33 10.16 17.88
CA ALA A 4 15.75 10.67 16.58
C ALA A 4 15.23 12.11 16.40
N ARG A 5 16.10 13.06 16.01
CA ARG A 5 15.68 14.43 15.75
C ARG A 5 14.75 14.43 14.53
N PRO A 6 13.59 15.11 14.60
CA PRO A 6 12.75 15.30 13.43
C PRO A 6 13.53 16.06 12.35
N SER A 7 13.30 15.70 11.07
CA SER A 7 13.85 16.47 9.95
C SER A 7 13.34 17.92 10.00
N PRO A 8 14.15 18.92 9.59
CA PRO A 8 13.71 20.31 9.52
C PRO A 8 12.41 20.44 8.72
N GLU A 9 11.42 21.17 9.25
CA GLU A 9 10.09 21.32 8.63
C GLU A 9 10.12 21.70 7.14
N PRO A 10 11.01 22.60 6.65
CA PRO A 10 11.04 22.97 5.25
C PRO A 10 11.39 21.80 4.31
N VAL A 11 12.33 20.95 4.73
CA VAL A 11 12.76 19.77 3.96
C VAL A 11 11.64 18.72 3.94
N ARG A 12 10.94 18.56 5.06
CA ARG A 12 9.81 17.65 5.19
C ARG A 12 8.67 18.03 4.25
N ASN A 13 8.29 19.30 4.24
CA ASN A 13 7.17 19.79 3.44
C ASN A 13 7.49 19.67 1.95
N SER A 14 8.70 20.05 1.52
CA SER A 14 9.14 19.88 0.12
C SER A 14 9.05 18.42 -0.35
N LEU A 15 9.53 17.45 0.46
CA LEU A 15 9.44 16.03 0.11
C LEU A 15 8.00 15.54 -0.03
N ILE A 16 7.11 16.01 0.85
CA ILE A 16 5.69 15.65 0.82
C ILE A 16 5.02 16.26 -0.41
N ASP A 17 5.28 17.53 -0.72
CA ASP A 17 4.67 18.25 -1.84
C ASP A 17 5.09 17.66 -3.19
N ASP A 18 6.38 17.34 -3.36
CA ASP A 18 6.89 16.68 -4.56
C ASP A 18 6.26 15.29 -4.76
N ALA A 19 6.15 14.51 -3.69
CA ALA A 19 5.51 13.19 -3.73
C ALA A 19 4.02 13.30 -4.05
N LYS A 20 3.31 14.26 -3.45
CA LYS A 20 1.89 14.54 -3.76
C LYS A 20 1.70 14.94 -5.21
N ALA A 21 2.56 15.80 -5.76
CA ALA A 21 2.49 16.22 -7.15
C ALA A 21 2.57 15.01 -8.09
N ARG A 22 3.55 14.12 -7.87
CA ARG A 22 3.68 12.88 -8.65
C ARG A 22 2.48 11.96 -8.47
N LEU A 23 2.02 11.72 -7.25
CA LEU A 23 0.87 10.84 -6.98
C LEU A 23 -0.43 11.31 -7.63
N LYS A 24 -0.67 12.62 -7.72
CA LYS A 24 -1.88 13.18 -8.35
C LYS A 24 -1.98 12.85 -9.85
N GLU A 25 -0.85 12.71 -10.54
CA GLU A 25 -0.84 12.22 -11.93
C GLU A 25 -1.32 10.77 -12.04
N TYR A 26 -1.34 10.05 -10.91
CA TYR A 26 -1.76 8.65 -10.85
C TYR A 26 -3.14 8.43 -10.19
N ASP A 27 -3.91 9.50 -9.95
CA ASP A 27 -5.24 9.37 -9.35
C ASP A 27 -6.25 8.83 -10.36
N ALA A 28 -6.70 7.59 -10.13
CA ALA A 28 -7.77 6.97 -10.88
C ALA A 28 -9.16 7.45 -10.46
N GLY A 29 -9.28 8.21 -9.37
CA GLY A 29 -10.53 8.78 -8.90
C GLY A 29 -11.58 7.70 -8.60
N THR A 30 -12.83 7.97 -8.97
CA THR A 30 -13.98 7.05 -8.81
C THR A 30 -14.20 6.14 -10.02
N ARG A 31 -13.29 6.13 -11.01
CA ARG A 31 -13.50 5.49 -12.33
C ARG A 31 -13.96 4.04 -12.23
N TYR A 32 -13.52 3.30 -11.21
CA TYR A 32 -13.82 1.89 -11.03
C TYR A 32 -14.72 1.60 -9.82
N SER A 33 -15.15 2.62 -9.07
CA SER A 33 -15.91 2.45 -7.83
C SER A 33 -17.30 1.85 -8.05
N HIS A 34 -17.84 1.92 -9.28
CA HIS A 34 -19.16 1.42 -9.63
C HIS A 34 -19.20 -0.08 -9.99
N LEU A 35 -18.04 -0.74 -10.10
CA LEU A 35 -17.96 -2.15 -10.49
C LEU A 35 -18.51 -3.05 -9.38
N SER A 36 -19.35 -4.02 -9.75
CA SER A 36 -20.01 -4.94 -8.81
C SER A 36 -19.08 -6.09 -8.39
N TYR A 37 -18.31 -5.87 -7.32
CA TYR A 37 -17.41 -6.82 -6.70
C TYR A 37 -17.60 -6.81 -5.17
N ASP A 38 -17.07 -7.81 -4.46
CA ASP A 38 -16.77 -7.70 -3.04
C ASP A 38 -15.64 -6.66 -2.85
N LYS A 39 -16.02 -5.47 -2.37
CA LYS A 39 -15.12 -4.31 -2.30
C LYS A 39 -14.35 -4.26 -0.99
N TYR A 40 -13.04 -4.01 -1.12
CA TYR A 40 -12.11 -3.75 -0.04
C TYR A 40 -11.33 -2.48 -0.35
N SER A 41 -10.90 -1.77 0.69
CA SER A 41 -10.03 -0.61 0.53
C SER A 41 -8.86 -0.70 1.49
N VAL A 42 -7.67 -0.33 1.01
CA VAL A 42 -6.45 -0.31 1.81
C VAL A 42 -5.81 1.06 1.77
N LEU A 43 -5.40 1.58 2.93
CA LEU A 43 -4.66 2.83 3.05
C LEU A 43 -3.17 2.54 2.94
N LEU A 44 -2.47 3.20 2.02
CA LEU A 44 -1.01 3.20 1.90
C LEU A 44 -0.48 4.45 2.61
N PRO A 45 -0.14 4.37 3.91
CA PRO A 45 0.10 5.55 4.73
C PRO A 45 1.58 5.95 4.59
N LEU A 46 1.80 7.15 4.06
CA LEU A 46 3.12 7.73 3.86
C LEU A 46 3.45 8.73 4.98
N LEU A 47 4.68 8.69 5.46
CA LEU A 47 5.22 9.71 6.37
C LEU A 47 6.68 10.01 6.10
N VAL A 48 7.15 11.13 6.63
CA VAL A 48 8.58 11.44 6.66
C VAL A 48 9.13 11.14 8.05
N LYS A 49 10.09 10.22 8.12
CA LYS A 49 10.91 9.94 9.32
C LYS A 49 12.37 10.10 8.93
N GLU A 50 13.14 10.84 9.73
CA GLU A 50 14.57 11.06 9.50
C GLU A 50 14.91 11.58 8.08
N GLY A 51 14.05 12.47 7.55
CA GLY A 51 14.24 13.07 6.23
C GLY A 51 13.98 12.14 5.05
N LYS A 52 13.37 10.96 5.27
CA LYS A 52 13.02 10.00 4.22
C LYS A 52 11.56 9.61 4.28
N LEU A 53 10.97 9.35 3.12
CA LEU A 53 9.63 8.78 3.02
C LEU A 53 9.63 7.33 3.48
N HIS A 54 8.62 6.98 4.25
CA HIS A 54 8.36 5.64 4.75
C HIS A 54 6.91 5.25 4.49
N LEU A 55 6.69 3.96 4.29
CA LEU A 55 5.36 3.35 4.34
C LEU A 55 5.14 2.71 5.71
N LEU A 56 3.94 2.88 6.25
CA LEU A 56 3.47 2.19 7.46
C LEU A 56 2.81 0.86 7.09
N PHE A 57 3.17 -0.20 7.81
CA PHE A 57 2.60 -1.53 7.67
C PHE A 57 2.06 -2.05 9.00
N THR A 58 1.08 -2.95 8.91
CA THR A 58 0.58 -3.75 10.02
C THR A 58 1.03 -5.21 9.84
N LEU A 59 1.37 -5.86 10.95
CA LEU A 59 1.47 -7.31 11.04
C LEU A 59 0.17 -7.80 11.66
N ARG A 60 -0.58 -8.61 10.92
CA ARG A 60 -1.88 -9.11 11.35
C ARG A 60 -1.76 -10.03 12.57
N SER A 61 -2.73 -9.94 13.46
CA SER A 61 -2.89 -10.83 14.62
C SER A 61 -3.07 -12.27 14.16
N GLU A 62 -2.47 -13.20 14.90
CA GLU A 62 -2.62 -14.65 14.65
C GLU A 62 -4.04 -15.13 14.91
N LYS A 63 -4.85 -14.34 15.63
CA LYS A 63 -6.24 -14.68 15.98
C LYS A 63 -7.21 -14.50 14.81
N LEU A 64 -6.80 -13.83 13.74
CA LEU A 64 -7.68 -13.50 12.62
C LEU A 64 -7.96 -14.71 11.73
N ARG A 65 -9.20 -14.78 11.24
CA ARG A 65 -9.63 -15.86 10.32
C ARG A 65 -8.99 -15.76 8.94
N ARG A 66 -8.67 -14.54 8.49
CA ARG A 66 -8.10 -14.27 7.16
C ARG A 66 -6.70 -13.69 7.29
N SER A 67 -5.75 -14.32 6.59
CA SER A 67 -4.34 -13.93 6.52
C SER A 67 -3.68 -13.67 7.90
N PRO A 68 -3.79 -14.61 8.86
CA PRO A 68 -3.11 -14.45 10.16
C PRO A 68 -1.60 -14.35 9.97
N GLY A 69 -0.96 -13.43 10.70
CA GLY A 69 0.49 -13.24 10.67
C GLY A 69 1.06 -12.64 9.37
N GLU A 70 0.22 -12.24 8.41
CA GLU A 70 0.69 -11.59 7.20
C GLU A 70 0.95 -10.09 7.41
N VAL A 71 1.92 -9.54 6.67
CA VAL A 71 2.14 -8.10 6.58
C VAL A 71 1.19 -7.51 5.55
N CYS A 72 0.42 -6.50 5.97
CA CYS A 72 -0.48 -5.76 5.09
C CYS A 72 -0.44 -4.26 5.36
N PHE A 73 -1.11 -3.52 4.49
CA PHE A 73 -1.52 -2.15 4.78
C PHE A 73 -2.78 -2.17 5.66
N PRO A 74 -3.04 -1.11 6.45
CA PRO A 74 -4.34 -0.95 7.10
C PRO A 74 -5.47 -0.97 6.07
N GLY A 75 -6.54 -1.70 6.36
CA GLY A 75 -7.68 -1.77 5.44
C GLY A 75 -8.51 -3.02 5.61
N GLY A 76 -9.71 -2.96 5.02
CA GLY A 76 -10.72 -4.00 5.22
C GLY A 76 -11.86 -3.89 4.23
N LYS A 77 -12.98 -4.53 4.57
CA LYS A 77 -14.14 -4.67 3.69
C LYS A 77 -14.94 -3.36 3.72
N CYS A 78 -15.48 -2.95 2.57
CA CYS A 78 -16.44 -1.86 2.52
C CYS A 78 -17.71 -2.24 3.32
N GLU A 79 -18.15 -1.33 4.19
CA GLU A 79 -19.40 -1.46 4.95
C GLU A 79 -20.51 -0.58 4.36
N PRO A 80 -21.80 -0.90 4.62
CA PRO A 80 -22.93 -0.09 4.14
C PRO A 80 -22.93 1.37 4.63
N THR A 81 -22.20 1.65 5.72
CA THR A 81 -22.05 2.97 6.33
C THR A 81 -20.95 3.80 5.66
N ASP A 82 -20.06 3.19 4.88
CA ASP A 82 -18.98 3.88 4.20
C ASP A 82 -19.54 4.66 3.00
N VAL A 83 -19.30 5.98 2.97
CA VAL A 83 -19.79 6.84 1.89
C VAL A 83 -19.07 6.63 0.56
N ASP A 84 -17.81 6.17 0.61
CA ASP A 84 -17.00 5.81 -0.55
C ASP A 84 -15.81 4.91 -0.16
N ASP A 85 -15.01 4.53 -1.15
CA ASP A 85 -13.82 3.67 -0.96
C ASP A 85 -12.76 4.31 -0.04
N VAL A 86 -12.72 5.65 0.05
CA VAL A 86 -11.79 6.39 0.92
C VAL A 86 -12.25 6.29 2.37
N ALA A 87 -13.55 6.45 2.63
CA ALA A 87 -14.13 6.30 3.95
C ALA A 87 -13.85 4.90 4.53
N THR A 88 -13.97 3.84 3.72
CA THR A 88 -13.58 2.48 4.11
C THR A 88 -12.11 2.43 4.56
N ALA A 89 -11.17 2.91 3.74
CA ALA A 89 -9.74 2.84 4.05
C ALA A 89 -9.39 3.61 5.34
N VAL A 90 -10.01 4.77 5.54
CA VAL A 90 -9.76 5.62 6.73
C VAL A 90 -10.40 5.04 7.99
N ARG A 91 -11.64 4.52 7.90
CA ARG A 91 -12.31 3.85 9.02
C ARG A 91 -11.48 2.65 9.51
N GLU A 92 -11.09 1.78 8.60
CA GLU A 92 -10.28 0.60 8.91
C GLU A 92 -8.91 0.99 9.50
N ALA A 93 -8.26 2.03 8.96
CA ALA A 93 -7.02 2.54 9.55
C ALA A 93 -7.21 3.13 10.96
N GLN A 94 -8.36 3.73 11.24
CA GLN A 94 -8.70 4.19 12.58
C GLN A 94 -8.88 3.00 13.54
N GLU A 95 -9.61 1.96 13.12
CA GLU A 95 -9.87 0.76 13.92
C GLU A 95 -8.59 -0.05 14.21
N GLU A 96 -7.73 -0.23 13.20
CA GLU A 96 -6.54 -1.06 13.29
C GLU A 96 -5.38 -0.38 14.03
N VAL A 97 -5.13 0.91 13.76
CA VAL A 97 -3.92 1.61 14.23
C VAL A 97 -4.20 2.94 14.93
N GLY A 98 -5.47 3.31 15.14
CA GLY A 98 -5.86 4.54 15.83
C GLY A 98 -5.67 5.81 14.99
N LEU A 99 -5.55 5.70 13.66
CA LEU A 99 -5.37 6.85 12.76
C LEU A 99 -6.67 7.62 12.57
N CYS A 100 -6.84 8.72 13.29
CA CYS A 100 -8.05 9.54 13.16
C CYS A 100 -8.09 10.27 11.79
N PRO A 101 -9.29 10.49 11.20
CA PRO A 101 -9.41 11.14 9.89
C PRO A 101 -8.67 12.48 9.72
N PRO A 102 -8.64 13.40 10.71
CA PRO A 102 -7.89 14.65 10.58
C PRO A 102 -6.36 14.48 10.54
N GLN A 103 -5.84 13.30 10.87
CA GLN A 103 -4.41 13.00 10.88
C GLN A 103 -3.93 12.39 9.56
N VAL A 104 -4.80 12.27 8.55
CA VAL A 104 -4.45 11.76 7.23
C VAL A 104 -4.97 12.67 6.13
N GLU A 105 -4.07 13.10 5.25
CA GLU A 105 -4.41 13.79 4.01
C GLU A 105 -4.39 12.77 2.87
N VAL A 106 -5.58 12.41 2.37
CA VAL A 106 -5.71 11.51 1.22
C VAL A 106 -5.34 12.25 -0.06
N VAL A 107 -4.45 11.66 -0.85
CA VAL A 107 -3.87 12.27 -2.06
C VAL A 107 -4.50 11.75 -3.34
N CYS A 108 -4.65 10.42 -3.44
CA CYS A 108 -5.16 9.77 -4.64
C CYS A 108 -5.72 8.38 -4.34
N ARG A 109 -6.52 7.86 -5.27
CA ARG A 109 -6.89 6.46 -5.39
C ARG A 109 -6.15 5.86 -6.58
N LEU A 110 -5.37 4.82 -6.36
CA LEU A 110 -4.67 4.14 -7.45
C LEU A 110 -5.63 3.21 -8.20
N VAL A 111 -5.20 2.75 -9.38
CA VAL A 111 -5.91 1.70 -10.12
C VAL A 111 -6.13 0.48 -9.20
N PRO A 112 -7.36 -0.05 -9.11
CA PRO A 112 -7.67 -1.14 -8.19
C PRO A 112 -7.00 -2.45 -8.61
N TYR A 113 -6.90 -3.35 -7.64
CA TYR A 113 -6.39 -4.69 -7.84
C TYR A 113 -7.51 -5.72 -7.69
N LEU A 114 -7.69 -6.58 -8.71
CA LEU A 114 -8.59 -7.72 -8.61
C LEU A 114 -7.88 -8.90 -7.96
N LEU A 115 -8.37 -9.27 -6.78
CA LEU A 115 -8.00 -10.50 -6.09
C LEU A 115 -9.05 -11.57 -6.43
N GLU A 116 -8.59 -12.75 -6.83
CA GLU A 116 -9.47 -13.85 -7.24
C GLU A 116 -10.50 -13.40 -8.31
N ARG A 117 -11.73 -13.93 -8.29
CA ARG A 117 -12.75 -13.61 -9.31
C ARG A 117 -13.70 -12.49 -8.90
N ASP A 118 -13.90 -12.29 -7.61
CA ASP A 118 -14.99 -11.50 -7.05
C ASP A 118 -14.53 -10.37 -6.12
N THR A 119 -13.23 -10.29 -5.79
CA THR A 119 -12.73 -9.31 -4.82
C THR A 119 -11.99 -8.16 -5.51
N LEU A 120 -12.39 -6.92 -5.23
CA LEU A 120 -11.75 -5.70 -5.75
C LEU A 120 -11.17 -4.88 -4.60
N ILE A 121 -9.85 -4.67 -4.64
CA ILE A 121 -9.12 -3.88 -3.64
C ILE A 121 -8.81 -2.51 -4.23
N THR A 122 -9.28 -1.45 -3.58
CA THR A 122 -8.99 -0.05 -3.93
C THR A 122 -7.84 0.48 -3.05
N PRO A 123 -6.65 0.76 -3.62
CA PRO A 123 -5.56 1.36 -2.88
C PRO A 123 -5.75 2.87 -2.76
N VAL A 124 -5.78 3.37 -1.53
CA VAL A 124 -5.89 4.80 -1.20
C VAL A 124 -4.54 5.25 -0.66
N VAL A 125 -3.94 6.29 -1.22
CA VAL A 125 -2.64 6.81 -0.75
C VAL A 125 -2.88 8.07 0.08
N GLY A 126 -2.32 8.13 1.28
CA GLY A 126 -2.46 9.27 2.16
C GLY A 126 -1.19 9.60 2.94
N PHE A 127 -0.98 10.88 3.22
CA PHE A 127 0.09 11.34 4.11
C PHE A 127 -0.43 11.45 5.54
N ILE A 128 0.25 10.79 6.47
CA ILE A 128 -0.09 10.87 7.89
C ILE A 128 0.63 12.04 8.56
N ASP A 129 -0.05 12.66 9.53
CA ASP A 129 0.53 13.74 10.32
C ASP A 129 1.77 13.26 11.09
N HIS A 130 2.80 14.10 11.14
CA HIS A 130 4.07 13.77 11.78
C HIS A 130 4.00 13.54 13.30
N LYS A 131 2.91 13.96 13.97
CA LYS A 131 2.67 13.72 15.39
C LYS A 131 1.85 12.45 15.64
N PHE A 132 1.37 11.78 14.59
CA PHE A 132 0.66 10.53 14.73
C PHE A 132 1.53 9.48 15.42
N GLN A 133 0.95 8.81 16.42
CA GLN A 133 1.53 7.66 17.07
C GLN A 133 0.52 6.51 16.96
N ALA A 134 0.96 5.40 16.36
CA ALA A 134 0.11 4.25 16.16
C ALA A 134 -0.33 3.65 17.51
N GLN A 135 -1.62 3.33 17.59
CA GLN A 135 -2.25 2.63 18.71
C GLN A 135 -2.83 1.32 18.15
N PRO A 136 -2.02 0.25 18.02
CA PRO A 136 -2.47 -0.98 17.40
C PRO A 136 -3.58 -1.63 18.21
N ASN A 137 -4.69 -1.98 17.56
CA ASN A 137 -5.72 -2.81 18.18
C ASN A 137 -5.19 -4.26 18.29
N PRO A 138 -4.98 -4.81 19.51
CA PRO A 138 -4.33 -6.10 19.69
C PRO A 138 -5.15 -7.31 19.20
N ASP A 139 -6.45 -7.13 18.95
CA ASP A 139 -7.28 -8.18 18.39
C ASP A 139 -7.00 -8.39 16.89
N GLU A 140 -6.55 -7.34 16.20
CA GLU A 140 -6.36 -7.33 14.75
C GLU A 140 -4.92 -7.12 14.31
N VAL A 141 -4.16 -6.31 15.04
CA VAL A 141 -2.80 -5.90 14.71
C VAL A 141 -1.84 -6.32 15.81
N LYS A 142 -0.94 -7.25 15.47
CA LYS A 142 0.15 -7.70 16.34
C LYS A 142 1.25 -6.65 16.46
N LYS A 143 1.52 -5.92 15.38
CA LYS A 143 2.62 -4.94 15.32
C LYS A 143 2.39 -3.91 14.21
N VAL A 144 2.84 -2.69 14.45
CA VAL A 144 2.99 -1.65 13.43
C VAL A 144 4.47 -1.35 13.25
N PHE A 145 4.92 -1.19 12.02
CA PHE A 145 6.30 -0.85 11.70
C PHE A 145 6.40 -0.03 10.42
N LEU A 146 7.56 0.62 10.24
CA LEU A 146 7.82 1.47 9.09
C LEU A 146 8.91 0.86 8.21
N VAL A 147 8.78 1.06 6.90
CA VAL A 147 9.81 0.68 5.93
C VAL A 147 10.14 1.89 5.06
N PRO A 148 11.44 2.25 4.91
CA PRO A 148 11.84 3.32 4.01
C PRO A 148 11.35 3.02 2.58
N LEU A 149 10.73 3.99 1.91
CA LEU A 149 10.16 3.80 0.58
C LEU A 149 11.22 3.34 -0.44
N GLU A 150 12.45 3.83 -0.30
CA GLU A 150 13.59 3.44 -1.15
C GLU A 150 13.95 1.96 -1.04
N TYR A 151 13.58 1.28 0.05
CA TYR A 151 13.83 -0.15 0.23
C TYR A 151 13.16 -0.99 -0.86
N PHE A 152 12.00 -0.58 -1.34
CA PHE A 152 11.27 -1.31 -2.37
C PHE A 152 11.89 -1.18 -3.77
N LEU A 153 12.86 -0.28 -3.96
CA LEU A 153 13.63 -0.19 -5.21
C LEU A 153 15.04 -0.81 -5.09
N HIS A 154 15.63 -0.74 -3.90
CA HIS A 154 16.97 -1.24 -3.60
C HIS A 154 16.97 -2.13 -2.33
N PRO A 155 16.28 -3.28 -2.36
CA PRO A 155 16.18 -4.15 -1.21
C PRO A 155 17.51 -4.86 -0.94
N ARG A 156 17.76 -5.19 0.33
CA ARG A 156 18.89 -6.05 0.70
C ARG A 156 18.62 -7.51 0.37
N VAL A 157 17.39 -7.95 0.63
CA VAL A 157 16.92 -9.30 0.35
C VAL A 157 15.58 -9.20 -0.37
N TYR A 158 15.54 -9.77 -1.57
CA TYR A 158 14.38 -9.78 -2.44
C TYR A 158 14.32 -11.09 -3.22
N HIS A 159 13.11 -11.62 -3.32
CA HIS A 159 12.79 -12.79 -4.11
C HIS A 159 11.60 -12.49 -5.00
N GLN A 160 11.60 -13.06 -6.20
CA GLN A 160 10.45 -13.06 -7.08
C GLN A 160 10.13 -14.47 -7.52
N SER A 161 8.84 -14.77 -7.63
CA SER A 161 8.36 -16.00 -8.22
C SER A 161 7.30 -15.68 -9.27
N HIS A 162 7.17 -16.57 -10.25
CA HIS A 162 6.11 -16.51 -11.24
C HIS A 162 5.07 -17.57 -10.86
N VAL A 163 3.83 -17.14 -10.69
CA VAL A 163 2.71 -18.04 -10.40
C VAL A 163 1.66 -17.90 -11.49
N THR A 164 1.16 -19.02 -11.99
CA THR A 164 0.06 -19.01 -12.94
C THR A 164 -1.26 -18.89 -12.18
N LEU A 165 -1.84 -17.69 -12.13
CA LEU A 165 -3.11 -17.43 -11.48
C LEU A 165 -4.21 -17.27 -12.54
N SER A 166 -5.25 -18.11 -12.51
CA SER A 166 -6.34 -18.10 -13.49
C SER A 166 -5.89 -18.18 -14.96
N GLY A 167 -4.75 -18.84 -15.22
CA GLY A 167 -4.17 -19.01 -16.56
C GLY A 167 -3.21 -17.89 -17.00
N HIS A 168 -2.72 -17.06 -16.07
CA HIS A 168 -1.77 -15.98 -16.36
C HIS A 168 -0.58 -16.01 -15.43
N ASP A 169 0.60 -15.79 -15.99
CA ASP A 169 1.81 -15.64 -15.20
C ASP A 169 1.78 -14.28 -14.49
N VAL A 170 1.75 -14.36 -13.16
CA VAL A 170 1.77 -13.21 -12.26
C VAL A 170 3.10 -13.24 -11.53
N VAL A 171 3.80 -12.11 -11.53
CA VAL A 171 4.98 -11.91 -10.71
C VAL A 171 4.53 -11.68 -9.26
N VAL A 172 5.09 -12.46 -8.34
CA VAL A 172 4.90 -12.32 -6.90
C VAL A 172 6.21 -11.82 -6.31
N HIS A 173 6.20 -10.58 -5.86
CA HIS A 173 7.32 -9.97 -5.14
C HIS A 173 7.31 -10.42 -3.68
N CYS A 174 8.51 -10.63 -3.12
CA CYS A 174 8.74 -10.88 -1.70
C CYS A 174 9.98 -10.10 -1.25
N PHE A 175 9.79 -9.14 -0.34
CA PHE A 175 10.85 -8.36 0.28
C PHE A 175 11.03 -8.82 1.73
N GLU A 176 12.27 -9.07 2.15
CA GLU A 176 12.56 -9.34 3.56
C GLU A 176 13.22 -8.11 4.19
N TYR A 177 12.53 -7.46 5.12
CA TYR A 177 13.02 -6.25 5.76
C TYR A 177 13.33 -6.51 7.24
N ARG A 178 14.62 -6.47 7.59
CA ARG A 178 15.06 -6.51 8.99
C ARG A 178 14.88 -5.13 9.62
N HIS A 179 13.88 -4.98 10.47
CA HIS A 179 13.56 -3.73 11.12
C HIS A 179 14.65 -3.37 12.14
N PRO A 180 15.21 -2.15 12.10
CA PRO A 180 16.40 -1.81 12.86
C PRO A 180 16.15 -1.68 14.37
N GLU A 181 14.92 -1.33 14.79
CA GLU A 181 14.64 -1.05 16.21
C GLU A 181 14.41 -2.31 17.04
N ASP A 182 13.77 -3.34 16.49
CA ASP A 182 13.49 -4.61 17.19
C ASP A 182 14.25 -5.82 16.61
N GLY A 183 14.97 -5.64 15.50
CA GLY A 183 15.79 -6.68 14.87
C GLY A 183 14.98 -7.78 14.19
N VAL A 184 13.66 -7.67 14.13
CA VAL A 184 12.75 -8.64 13.51
C VAL A 184 12.79 -8.51 11.99
N THR A 185 12.80 -9.64 11.28
CA THR A 185 12.65 -9.66 9.82
C THR A 185 11.19 -9.81 9.44
N TYR A 186 10.65 -8.84 8.71
CA TYR A 186 9.30 -8.86 8.17
C TYR A 186 9.33 -9.27 6.70
N GLN A 187 8.46 -10.21 6.32
CA GLN A 187 8.27 -10.60 4.93
C GLN A 187 7.07 -9.84 4.34
N ILE A 188 7.35 -8.99 3.35
CA ILE A 188 6.36 -8.18 2.64
C ILE A 188 6.20 -8.82 1.26
N LYS A 189 5.06 -9.47 1.01
CA LYS A 189 4.85 -10.28 -0.19
C LYS A 189 3.53 -9.98 -0.90
N GLY A 190 3.37 -10.50 -2.12
CA GLY A 190 2.09 -10.49 -2.83
C GLY A 190 1.60 -9.08 -3.19
N ILE A 191 0.31 -8.82 -2.99
CA ILE A 191 -0.33 -7.54 -3.34
C ILE A 191 0.27 -6.40 -2.52
N THR A 192 0.51 -6.60 -1.23
CA THR A 192 1.15 -5.60 -0.35
C THR A 192 2.50 -5.15 -0.92
N ALA A 193 3.35 -6.12 -1.30
CA ALA A 193 4.65 -5.84 -1.90
C ALA A 193 4.54 -5.11 -3.24
N LYS A 194 3.60 -5.54 -4.09
CA LYS A 194 3.35 -4.93 -5.40
C LYS A 194 2.90 -3.47 -5.28
N LEU A 195 1.99 -3.18 -4.34
CA LEU A 195 1.51 -1.83 -4.07
C LEU A 195 2.60 -0.92 -3.50
N ALA A 196 3.42 -1.44 -2.57
CA ALA A 196 4.56 -0.71 -2.02
C ALA A 196 5.61 -0.37 -3.10
N LEU A 197 5.94 -1.34 -3.95
CA LEU A 197 6.81 -1.13 -5.11
C LEU A 197 6.23 -0.10 -6.07
N PHE A 198 4.94 -0.19 -6.40
CA PHE A 198 4.29 0.73 -7.34
C PHE A 198 4.32 2.18 -6.85
N VAL A 199 4.00 2.42 -5.56
CA VAL A 199 4.13 3.75 -4.96
C VAL A 199 5.59 4.23 -4.94
N ALA A 200 6.55 3.34 -4.68
CA ALA A 200 7.96 3.69 -4.73
C ALA A 200 8.42 4.10 -6.14
N LEU A 201 7.96 3.40 -7.18
CA LEU A 201 8.22 3.74 -8.58
C LEU A 201 7.67 5.12 -8.94
N ILE A 202 6.41 5.40 -8.59
CA ILE A 202 5.76 6.70 -8.84
C ILE A 202 6.52 7.83 -8.14
N ILE A 203 6.71 7.71 -6.82
CA ILE A 203 7.23 8.82 -6.01
C ILE A 203 8.72 9.04 -6.29
N LEU A 204 9.52 7.99 -6.40
CA LEU A 204 10.97 8.14 -6.52
C LEU A 204 11.41 8.31 -7.97
N GLY A 205 10.64 7.82 -8.95
CA GLY A 205 10.98 7.93 -10.38
C GLY A 205 12.30 7.24 -10.73
N LYS A 206 12.69 6.21 -9.96
CA LYS A 206 13.94 5.46 -10.11
C LYS A 206 13.63 4.02 -10.54
N LYS A 207 14.51 3.45 -11.36
CA LYS A 207 14.46 2.03 -11.71
C LYS A 207 14.88 1.16 -10.51
N PRO A 208 14.18 0.05 -10.22
CA PRO A 208 14.59 -0.90 -9.19
C PRO A 208 15.80 -1.72 -9.63
N THR A 209 16.48 -2.37 -8.67
CA THR A 209 17.64 -3.26 -8.92
C THR A 209 17.26 -4.65 -9.44
N PHE A 210 16.00 -4.87 -9.79
CA PHE A 210 15.43 -6.12 -10.23
C PHE A 210 14.37 -5.85 -11.30
N ASP A 211 13.93 -6.90 -12.00
CA ASP A 211 12.94 -6.77 -13.06
C ASP A 211 11.52 -6.62 -12.50
N VAL A 212 10.69 -5.85 -13.20
CA VAL A 212 9.30 -5.60 -12.84
C VAL A 212 8.40 -5.82 -14.03
N GLU A 213 7.14 -6.15 -13.77
CA GLU A 213 6.11 -6.38 -14.78
C GLU A 213 5.52 -5.08 -15.37
N PHE A 214 5.84 -3.94 -14.77
CA PHE A 214 5.34 -2.64 -15.21
C PHE A 214 6.15 -2.08 -16.38
N ASN A 215 5.49 -1.37 -17.29
CA ASN A 215 6.20 -0.54 -18.24
C ASN A 215 6.70 0.72 -17.53
N LEU A 216 7.99 0.78 -17.21
CA LEU A 216 8.57 1.93 -16.50
C LEU A 216 8.50 3.25 -17.27
N SER A 217 8.31 3.21 -18.60
CA SER A 217 8.10 4.41 -19.42
C SER A 217 6.65 4.89 -19.48
N ASP A 218 5.71 4.03 -19.06
CA ASP A 218 4.27 4.32 -19.03
C ASP A 218 3.59 3.50 -17.92
N LEU A 219 3.90 3.88 -16.68
CA LEU A 219 3.46 3.15 -15.48
C LEU A 219 1.93 3.12 -15.37
N MET A 220 1.29 4.26 -15.62
CA MET A 220 -0.17 4.42 -15.51
C MET A 220 -0.88 3.47 -16.47
N SER A 221 -0.63 3.60 -17.78
CA SER A 221 -1.33 2.79 -18.78
C SER A 221 -1.06 1.30 -18.57
N SER A 222 0.17 0.93 -18.20
CA SER A 222 0.47 -0.49 -17.93
C SER A 222 -0.32 -1.03 -16.74
N SER A 223 -0.52 -0.23 -15.69
CA SER A 223 -1.30 -0.63 -14.51
C SER A 223 -2.80 -0.77 -14.83
N GLU A 224 -3.35 0.17 -15.59
CA GLU A 224 -4.75 0.12 -16.07
C GLU A 224 -4.97 -1.07 -16.99
N GLU A 225 -4.06 -1.34 -17.94
CA GLU A 225 -4.17 -2.49 -18.84
C GLU A 225 -4.17 -3.81 -18.07
N ILE A 226 -3.30 -3.97 -17.06
CA ILE A 226 -3.25 -5.17 -16.23
C ILE A 226 -4.59 -5.37 -15.52
N PHE A 227 -5.17 -4.30 -14.96
CA PHE A 227 -6.48 -4.34 -14.33
C PHE A 227 -7.59 -4.69 -15.32
N LEU A 228 -7.69 -3.98 -16.45
CA LEU A 228 -8.74 -4.18 -17.45
C LEU A 228 -8.69 -5.58 -18.07
N LYS A 229 -7.49 -6.11 -18.33
CA LYS A 229 -7.29 -7.49 -18.82
C LYS A 229 -7.83 -8.51 -17.81
N ARG A 230 -7.66 -8.28 -16.51
CA ARG A 230 -8.22 -9.14 -15.46
C ARG A 230 -9.73 -8.98 -15.32
N HIS A 231 -10.24 -7.75 -15.32
CA HIS A 231 -11.66 -7.44 -15.22
C HIS A 231 -12.46 -8.11 -16.35
N LYS A 232 -12.06 -7.88 -17.61
CA LYS A 232 -12.72 -8.48 -18.79
C LYS A 232 -12.81 -10.00 -18.70
N ARG A 233 -11.78 -10.65 -18.14
CA ARG A 233 -11.74 -12.11 -17.98
C ARG A 233 -12.64 -12.62 -16.86
N ALA A 234 -12.70 -11.89 -15.74
CA ALA A 234 -13.63 -12.21 -14.66
C ALA A 234 -15.08 -12.16 -15.16
N THR A 235 -15.41 -11.17 -16.01
CA THR A 235 -16.75 -11.02 -16.58
C THR A 235 -17.06 -12.01 -17.71
N SER A 236 -16.08 -12.47 -18.49
CA SER A 236 -16.30 -13.41 -19.61
C SER A 236 -16.45 -14.89 -19.19
N LYS A 237 -16.28 -15.23 -17.91
CA LYS A 237 -16.49 -16.59 -17.38
C LYS A 237 -17.78 -16.73 -16.56
N LEU A 238 -18.63 -15.71 -16.58
CA LEU A 238 -20.03 -15.70 -16.10
C LEU A 238 -20.96 -16.06 -17.26
#